data_AF-A0A1I4LUX2-F1
#
_entry.id   AF-A0A1I4LUX2-F1
#
_cell.length_a   1.000
_cell.length_b   1.000
_cell.length_c   1.000
_cell.angle_alpha   90.00
_cell.angle_beta   90.00
_cell.angle_gamma   90.00
#
_symmetry.space_group_name_H-M   'P 1'
#
loop_
_entity.id
_entity.type
_entity.pdbx_description
1 polymer ?
#
loop_
_entity_poly.entity_id
_entity_poly.type
_entity_poly.pdbx_seq_one_letter_code
_entity_poly.pdbx_strand_id
1 'polypeptide(L)'
;MGKKKLGMMILALLASAYGNNGQPNAPNGESEDFSSGESEDGVASKSISYEKLYQTSVFLGGSITEGLSYHDVLDEENVLAGVGKTAEFALKEDVDRLVSRMPEHIYIQQGSDDILWPKQSAE
;
A
#
# COMPACT_ATOMS: atom_id res chain seq x y z
N MET A 1 -7.12 37.22 -21.65
CA MET A 1 -7.13 36.48 -20.37
C MET A 1 -6.78 35.02 -20.66
N GLY A 2 -5.50 34.67 -20.56
CA GLY A 2 -4.99 33.35 -20.94
C GLY A 2 -5.23 32.32 -19.84
N LYS A 3 -5.84 31.19 -20.17
CA LYS A 3 -5.99 30.05 -19.25
C LYS A 3 -4.65 29.32 -19.16
N LYS A 4 -3.96 29.43 -18.02
CA LYS A 4 -2.78 28.61 -17.73
C LYS A 4 -3.28 27.19 -17.45
N LYS A 5 -3.01 26.23 -18.33
CA LYS A 5 -3.23 24.82 -18.04
C LYS A 5 -2.11 24.34 -17.12
N LEU A 6 -2.46 24.04 -15.89
CA LEU A 6 -1.60 23.41 -14.90
C LEU A 6 -1.46 21.93 -15.30
N GLY A 7 -0.30 21.54 -15.83
CA GLY A 7 -0.02 20.16 -16.23
C GLY A 7 0.18 19.26 -15.01
N MET A 8 -0.43 18.07 -15.01
CA MET A 8 -0.17 17.01 -14.04
C MET A 8 1.30 16.56 -14.15
N MET A 9 2.04 16.73 -13.07
CA MET A 9 3.38 16.19 -12.91
C MET A 9 3.25 14.74 -12.43
N ILE A 10 3.37 13.78 -13.35
CA ILE A 10 3.47 12.36 -13.02
C ILE A 10 4.87 12.12 -12.47
N LEU A 11 4.97 11.86 -11.16
CA LEU A 11 6.21 11.47 -10.51
C LEU A 11 6.42 9.97 -10.72
N ALA A 12 7.11 9.60 -11.80
CA ALA A 12 7.49 8.22 -12.06
C ALA A 12 8.63 7.81 -11.10
N LEU A 13 8.30 7.03 -10.07
CA LEU A 13 9.28 6.34 -9.23
C LEU A 13 9.87 5.18 -10.04
N LEU A 14 11.05 5.38 -10.62
CA LEU A 14 11.83 4.32 -11.24
C LEU A 14 12.62 3.60 -10.15
N ALA A 15 12.17 2.42 -9.73
CA ALA A 15 12.99 1.49 -8.97
C ALA A 15 13.96 0.80 -9.94
N SER A 16 15.24 1.15 -9.86
CA SER A 16 16.31 0.38 -10.50
C SER A 16 16.79 -0.70 -9.53
N ALA A 17 16.60 -1.96 -9.90
CA ALA A 17 17.32 -3.08 -9.31
C ALA A 17 17.88 -3.95 -10.43
N TYR A 18 19.21 -3.94 -10.57
CA TYR A 18 19.97 -4.97 -11.27
C TYR A 18 21.03 -5.53 -10.30
N GLY A 19 20.79 -6.77 -9.83
CA GLY A 19 21.76 -7.88 -9.68
C GLY A 19 22.90 -7.85 -8.64
N ASN A 20 22.79 -8.76 -7.64
CA ASN A 20 23.76 -9.72 -7.05
C ASN A 20 25.22 -9.74 -7.60
N ASN A 21 26.29 -10.16 -6.89
CA ASN A 21 26.50 -10.97 -5.67
C ASN A 21 27.98 -10.85 -5.21
N GLY A 22 28.29 -11.06 -3.93
CA GLY A 22 29.64 -11.34 -3.45
C GLY A 22 30.07 -12.79 -3.75
N GLN A 23 31.24 -12.95 -4.37
CA GLN A 23 31.83 -14.15 -4.96
C GLN A 23 32.33 -15.20 -3.94
N PRO A 24 32.26 -16.53 -4.19
CA PRO A 24 32.13 -17.21 -5.49
C PRO A 24 30.82 -18.01 -5.67
N ASN A 25 30.13 -17.81 -6.79
CA ASN A 25 29.10 -16.77 -6.90
C ASN A 25 27.77 -17.51 -6.74
N ALA A 26 27.04 -17.30 -5.63
CA ALA A 26 25.72 -17.92 -5.42
C ALA A 26 24.80 -17.61 -6.62
N PRO A 27 23.91 -18.53 -7.04
CA PRO A 27 23.29 -18.48 -8.36
C PRO A 27 22.68 -17.11 -8.58
N ASN A 28 23.29 -16.38 -9.52
CA ASN A 28 22.92 -15.03 -9.90
C ASN A 28 21.44 -15.07 -10.29
N GLY A 29 20.58 -14.43 -9.53
CA GLY A 29 20.22 -13.05 -9.87
C GLY A 29 19.11 -13.08 -10.90
N GLU A 30 17.96 -13.61 -10.51
CA GLU A 30 16.73 -13.46 -11.27
C GLU A 30 15.99 -12.30 -10.60
N SER A 31 15.96 -11.18 -11.33
CA SER A 31 14.96 -10.14 -11.18
C SER A 31 13.62 -10.79 -10.86
N GLU A 32 12.96 -10.38 -9.77
CA GLU A 32 11.53 -10.56 -9.66
C GLU A 32 10.89 -9.67 -10.72
N ASP A 33 10.85 -10.26 -11.92
CA ASP A 33 9.99 -9.89 -13.01
C ASP A 33 8.57 -9.97 -12.48
N PHE A 34 8.02 -8.82 -12.12
CA PHE A 34 6.57 -8.61 -12.11
C PHE A 34 6.09 -8.66 -13.57
N SER A 35 6.22 -9.84 -14.18
CA SER A 35 5.61 -10.16 -15.44
C SER A 35 4.25 -10.74 -15.12
N SER A 36 3.24 -10.00 -15.56
CA SER A 36 1.94 -10.55 -15.93
C SER A 36 2.16 -11.62 -17.00
N GLY A 37 2.56 -12.81 -16.58
CA GLY A 37 2.65 -13.98 -17.42
C GLY A 37 1.24 -14.48 -17.72
N GLU A 38 0.68 -14.08 -18.86
CA GLU A 38 -0.35 -14.87 -19.53
C GLU A 38 0.26 -16.23 -19.85
N SER A 39 -0.03 -17.20 -18.99
CA SER A 39 0.13 -18.61 -19.28
C SER A 39 -1.27 -19.14 -19.61
N GLU A 40 -1.49 -19.42 -20.89
CA GLU A 40 -2.59 -20.25 -21.35
C GLU A 40 -2.40 -21.67 -20.81
N ASP A 41 -2.91 -21.93 -19.61
CA ASP A 41 -3.34 -23.25 -19.20
C ASP A 41 -4.79 -23.14 -18.71
N GLY A 42 -5.66 -23.92 -19.35
CA GLY A 42 -7.12 -23.80 -19.31
C GLY A 42 -7.75 -24.28 -18.01
N VAL A 43 -7.34 -23.72 -16.87
CA VAL A 43 -8.16 -23.67 -15.66
C VAL A 43 -8.65 -22.25 -15.58
N ALA A 44 -9.96 -22.02 -15.70
CA ALA A 44 -10.54 -20.71 -15.46
C ALA A 44 -10.10 -20.25 -14.06
N SER A 45 -9.04 -19.43 -14.00
CA SER A 45 -8.57 -18.84 -12.77
C SER A 45 -9.70 -17.92 -12.35
N LYS A 46 -10.45 -18.36 -11.35
CA LYS A 46 -11.53 -17.57 -10.81
C LYS A 46 -10.87 -16.29 -10.29
N SER A 47 -11.10 -15.18 -10.98
CA SER A 47 -10.60 -13.88 -10.53
C SER A 47 -11.13 -13.64 -9.13
N ILE A 48 -10.22 -13.45 -8.18
CA ILE A 48 -10.58 -13.14 -6.80
C ILE A 48 -10.98 -11.67 -6.77
N SER A 49 -12.22 -11.39 -6.37
CA SER A 49 -12.62 -10.04 -5.99
C SER A 49 -12.21 -9.82 -4.54
N TYR A 50 -11.18 -9.00 -4.34
CA TYR A 50 -10.68 -8.66 -3.00
C TYR A 50 -11.68 -7.80 -2.24
N GLU A 51 -12.36 -6.86 -2.91
CA GLU A 51 -13.51 -6.13 -2.39
C GLU A 51 -14.52 -7.07 -1.71
N LYS A 52 -14.99 -8.10 -2.43
CA LYS A 52 -15.95 -9.06 -1.88
C LYS A 52 -15.37 -9.92 -0.77
N LEU A 53 -14.10 -10.31 -0.87
CA LEU A 53 -13.43 -11.12 0.15
C LEU A 53 -13.32 -10.35 1.48
N TYR A 54 -13.13 -9.05 1.42
CA TYR A 54 -12.87 -8.19 2.58
C TYR A 54 -14.02 -7.24 2.92
N GLN A 55 -15.22 -7.47 2.40
CA GLN A 55 -16.39 -6.59 2.59
C GLN A 55 -16.75 -6.34 4.08
N THR A 56 -16.41 -7.26 4.99
CA THR A 56 -16.64 -7.09 6.45
C THR A 56 -15.39 -6.65 7.22
N SER A 57 -14.33 -6.28 6.51
CA SER A 57 -13.02 -5.94 7.08
C SER A 57 -12.71 -4.45 6.98
N VAL A 58 -11.85 -3.95 7.86
CA VAL A 58 -11.25 -2.62 7.71
C VAL A 58 -9.73 -2.71 7.80
N PHE A 59 -9.06 -2.04 6.87
CA PHE A 59 -7.61 -1.89 6.81
C PHE A 59 -7.23 -0.52 7.36
N LEU A 60 -6.44 -0.50 8.44
CA LEU A 60 -5.95 0.71 9.10
C LEU A 60 -4.45 0.87 8.82
N GLY A 61 -4.02 1.99 8.24
CA GLY A 61 -2.60 2.14 7.91
C GLY A 61 -2.13 3.47 7.35
N GLY A 62 -0.90 3.46 6.85
CA GLY A 62 -0.26 4.60 6.17
C GLY A 62 -0.49 4.62 4.66
N SER A 63 0.40 5.27 3.91
CA SER A 63 0.31 5.42 2.44
C SER A 63 0.22 4.10 1.67
N ILE A 64 0.89 3.03 2.13
CA ILE A 64 0.80 1.72 1.46
C ILE A 64 -0.62 1.14 1.57
N THR A 65 -1.27 1.34 2.73
CA THR A 65 -2.65 0.89 2.95
C THR A 65 -3.65 1.76 2.18
N GLU A 66 -3.40 3.06 2.07
CA GLU A 66 -4.18 3.97 1.22
C GLU A 66 -4.17 3.55 -0.26
N GLY A 67 -3.05 2.99 -0.71
CA GLY A 67 -2.92 2.42 -2.06
C GLY A 67 -3.97 1.35 -2.39
N LEU A 68 -4.55 0.66 -1.40
CA LEU A 68 -5.55 -0.37 -1.63
C LEU A 68 -6.86 0.20 -2.19
N SER A 69 -7.32 1.34 -1.67
CA SER A 69 -8.50 2.02 -2.22
C SER A 69 -8.15 2.92 -3.40
N TYR A 70 -6.95 3.53 -3.42
CA TYR A 70 -6.52 4.39 -4.53
C TYR A 70 -6.39 3.64 -5.87
N HIS A 71 -6.10 2.34 -5.83
CA HIS A 71 -5.98 1.46 -7.00
C HIS A 71 -7.18 0.52 -7.19
N ASP A 72 -8.33 0.82 -6.60
CA ASP A 72 -9.58 0.03 -6.73
C ASP A 72 -9.43 -1.45 -6.34
N VAL A 73 -8.51 -1.77 -5.41
CA VAL A 73 -8.35 -3.14 -4.88
C VAL A 73 -9.40 -3.43 -3.80
N LEU A 74 -9.72 -2.42 -2.99
CA LEU A 74 -10.75 -2.43 -1.95
C LEU A 74 -11.59 -1.15 -2.02
N ASP A 75 -12.83 -1.21 -1.52
CA ASP A 75 -13.64 -0.01 -1.37
C ASP A 75 -13.06 0.95 -0.34
N GLU A 76 -13.26 2.25 -0.53
CA GLU A 76 -12.86 3.30 0.42
C GLU A 76 -13.46 3.07 1.82
N GLU A 77 -14.62 2.42 1.93
CA GLU A 77 -15.25 2.09 3.21
C GLU A 77 -14.50 1.00 4.00
N ASN A 78 -13.71 0.18 3.33
CA ASN A 78 -12.85 -0.82 3.96
C ASN A 78 -11.45 -0.26 4.30
N VAL A 79 -11.16 1.01 3.99
CA VAL A 79 -9.85 1.62 4.22
C VAL A 79 -9.94 2.82 5.16
N LEU A 80 -9.09 2.83 6.18
CA LEU A 80 -8.80 3.97 7.07
C LEU A 80 -7.30 4.21 7.03
N ALA A 81 -6.86 5.00 6.06
CA ALA A 81 -5.44 5.22 5.84
C ALA A 81 -5.12 6.66 5.45
N GLY A 82 -3.84 6.99 5.37
CA GLY A 82 -3.38 8.27 4.85
C GLY A 82 -1.86 8.39 4.85
N VAL A 83 -1.33 9.20 3.93
CA VAL A 83 0.11 9.47 3.83
C VAL A 83 0.67 10.07 5.12
N GLY A 84 1.81 9.55 5.59
CA GLY A 84 2.51 10.08 6.77
C GLY A 84 1.82 9.77 8.11
N LYS A 85 0.84 8.86 8.10
CA LYS A 85 0.05 8.53 9.28
C LYS A 85 0.86 7.64 10.22
N THR A 86 1.21 8.20 11.38
CA THR A 86 1.83 7.48 12.49
C THR A 86 0.81 6.73 13.33
N ALA A 87 1.27 5.85 14.21
CA ALA A 87 0.42 5.18 15.18
C ALA A 87 -0.30 6.19 16.11
N GLU A 88 0.33 7.30 16.45
CA GLU A 88 -0.28 8.36 17.26
C GLU A 88 -1.47 9.02 16.56
N PHE A 89 -1.34 9.36 15.27
CA PHE A 89 -2.43 9.96 14.52
C PHE A 89 -3.57 8.97 14.28
N ALA A 90 -3.25 7.71 13.95
CA ALA A 90 -4.25 6.67 13.82
C ALA A 90 -5.08 6.50 15.11
N LEU A 91 -4.43 6.53 16.28
CA LEU A 91 -5.10 6.45 17.58
C LEU A 91 -6.07 7.62 17.81
N LYS A 92 -5.69 8.84 17.43
CA LYS A 92 -6.47 10.07 17.68
C LYS A 92 -7.60 10.27 16.68
N GLU A 93 -7.40 9.89 15.42
CA GLU A 93 -8.28 10.30 14.31
C GLU A 93 -9.16 9.18 13.78
N ASP A 94 -8.68 7.93 13.84
CA ASP A 94 -9.31 6.82 13.12
C ASP A 94 -9.98 5.78 14.02
N VAL A 95 -9.55 5.62 15.28
CA VAL A 95 -10.08 4.56 16.16
C VAL A 95 -11.59 4.69 16.39
N ASP A 96 -12.12 5.88 16.65
CA ASP A 96 -13.55 6.07 16.85
C ASP A 96 -14.36 5.72 15.58
N ARG A 97 -13.82 6.10 14.40
CA ARG A 97 -14.41 5.77 13.11
C ARG A 97 -14.37 4.27 12.85
N LEU A 98 -13.25 3.63 13.16
CA LEU A 98 -13.07 2.17 13.05
C LEU A 98 -14.08 1.42 13.93
N VAL A 99 -14.23 1.83 15.19
CA VAL A 99 -15.17 1.22 16.13
C VAL A 99 -16.61 1.40 15.65
N SER A 100 -16.97 2.59 15.12
CA SER A 100 -18.33 2.83 14.61
C SER A 100 -18.72 1.96 13.41
N ARG A 101 -17.74 1.42 12.68
CA ARG A 101 -17.96 0.53 11.52
C ARG A 101 -18.26 -0.91 11.93
N MET A 102 -17.93 -1.30 13.18
CA MET A 102 -18.09 -2.67 13.69
C MET A 102 -17.59 -3.76 12.73
N PRO A 103 -16.34 -3.67 12.21
CA PRO A 103 -15.84 -4.68 11.29
C PRO A 103 -15.63 -6.03 11.99
N GLU A 104 -15.76 -7.11 11.23
CA GLU A 104 -15.47 -8.47 11.70
C GLU A 104 -13.95 -8.71 11.82
N HIS A 105 -13.18 -8.07 10.94
CA HIS A 105 -11.73 -8.18 10.89
C HIS A 105 -11.07 -6.81 10.75
N ILE A 106 -9.95 -6.63 11.44
CA ILE A 106 -9.13 -5.43 11.37
C ILE A 106 -7.72 -5.84 10.97
N TYR A 107 -7.22 -5.26 9.88
CA TYR A 107 -5.84 -5.44 9.43
C TYR A 107 -5.08 -4.14 9.68
N ILE A 108 -3.95 -4.20 10.37
CA ILE A 108 -3.19 -3.02 10.78
C ILE A 108 -1.81 -3.06 10.15
N GLN A 109 -1.50 -2.03 9.37
CA GLN A 109 -0.17 -1.76 8.85
C GLN A 109 0.23 -0.33 9.23
N GLN A 110 0.84 -0.21 10.42
CA GLN A 110 1.26 1.06 11.01
C GLN A 110 2.71 0.96 11.51
N GLY A 111 3.36 2.11 11.72
CA GLY A 111 4.70 2.19 12.31
C GLY A 111 5.84 2.55 11.35
N SER A 112 5.65 2.46 10.03
CA SER A 112 6.70 2.85 9.07
C SER A 112 7.05 4.33 9.19
N ASP A 113 6.03 5.18 9.35
CA ASP A 113 6.21 6.61 9.53
C ASP A 113 6.74 6.94 10.94
N ASP A 114 6.38 6.17 11.97
CA ASP A 114 6.89 6.33 13.33
C ASP A 114 8.41 6.09 13.42
N ILE A 115 8.94 5.13 12.64
CA ILE A 115 10.38 4.85 12.59
C ILE A 115 11.15 6.02 11.97
N LEU A 116 10.58 6.64 10.95
CA LEU A 116 11.18 7.76 10.22
C LEU A 116 10.88 9.11 10.85
N TRP A 117 9.95 9.17 11.80
CA TRP A 117 9.57 10.39 12.47
C TRP A 117 10.78 10.95 13.22
N PRO A 118 11.15 12.22 13.00
CA PRO A 118 12.25 12.82 13.74
C PRO A 118 11.89 12.78 15.23
N LYS A 119 12.62 11.96 15.99
CA LYS A 119 12.60 12.12 17.45
C LYS A 119 13.14 13.52 17.71
N GLN A 120 12.39 14.34 18.45
CA GLN A 120 13.02 15.47 19.10
C GLN A 120 14.22 14.89 19.84
N SER A 121 15.42 15.37 19.51
CA SER A 121 16.62 14.98 20.24
C SER A 121 16.29 15.18 21.71
N ALA A 122 16.31 14.09 22.49
CA ALA A 122 16.34 14.24 23.93
C ALA A 122 17.56 15.12 24.22
N GLU A 123 17.29 16.31 24.75
CA GLU A 123 18.33 17.24 25.19
C GLU A 123 19.31 16.57 26.16
#